data_AF-A0A2H9MXA6-F1
#
_entry.id   AF-A0A2H9MXA6-F1
#
_cell.length_a   1.000
_cell.length_b   1.000
_cell.length_c   1.000
_cell.angle_alpha   90.00
_cell.angle_beta   90.00
_cell.angle_gamma   90.00
#
_symmetry.space_group_name_H-M   'P 1'
#
loop_
_entity.id
_entity.type
_entity.pdbx_description
1 polymer ?
#
loop_
_entity_poly.entity_id
_entity_poly.type
_entity_poly.pdbx_seq_one_letter_code
_entity_poly.pdbx_strand_id
1 'polypeptide(L)'
;MKIISKTYVLVSILILAAFINLTLLYQTEQTDNSQSYTIISTGDLKVQIESITGLATSVASGNNEDVEEIENTIKKIENILKILKNGGNINELTIEKIPSALTSEYNKVTTSWERYKEKAMDVENTSVFDMEATSAMNYVLQKNSELVLETNSLSKELSGLDRNYNKHKEIAKKLENSALAIGKLTLVISIGEEENVQEQLKNERVAFSIGLEKLLGTSTNETLDKIPRENSETLRKLDPLWEAIQPKIKIVEERALLSTEFIQIRNEMNAEKISLYSDIDNLLYLLNQEIIKENTQGQVAIQVLLAIDIAIFFLVLYVVRQSLLPLRLITDALVEIKEGAYGKKIKYEKNDEAGELVHTFNVMSDTIKEKDEQTKKTDIAKDEFLAMITHELKTPLVPIQGYSDILLSEHLGKLNEKQKERINIIKDSSENLLSLISDLLDAQKLELGQLRMQTGNSNMKETITDAIKLFLPQAQKNKIEIISDIQDIIIEHDPDRIKQVITNLIKNSLNAITHQ
;
A
#
# COMPACT_ATOMS: atom_id res chain seq x y z
N MET A 1 20.13 -23.42 19.52
CA MET A 1 18.89 -23.56 18.74
C MET A 1 19.28 -23.76 17.30
N LYS A 2 18.74 -24.80 16.64
CA LYS A 2 19.18 -25.15 15.29
C LYS A 2 18.99 -23.99 14.31
N ILE A 3 19.87 -23.79 13.32
CA ILE A 3 19.72 -22.73 12.29
C ILE A 3 18.31 -22.78 11.69
N ILE A 4 17.86 -23.98 11.34
CA ILE A 4 16.50 -24.25 10.84
C ILE A 4 15.42 -23.80 11.83
N SER A 5 15.60 -24.11 13.12
CA SER A 5 14.68 -23.71 14.18
C SER A 5 14.63 -22.19 14.36
N LYS A 6 15.77 -21.49 14.23
CA LYS A 6 15.82 -20.02 14.26
C LYS A 6 15.06 -19.42 13.09
N THR A 7 15.23 -19.98 11.88
CA THR A 7 14.51 -19.53 10.70
C THR A 7 13.00 -19.69 10.87
N TYR A 8 12.52 -20.84 11.37
CA TYR A 8 11.10 -21.04 11.61
C TYR A 8 10.53 -20.05 12.64
N VAL A 9 11.22 -19.84 13.76
CA VAL A 9 10.78 -18.86 14.78
C VAL A 9 10.73 -17.45 14.19
N LEU A 10 11.72 -17.04 13.40
CA LEU A 10 11.71 -15.73 12.76
C LEU A 10 10.58 -15.57 11.74
N VAL A 11 10.34 -16.58 10.91
CA VAL A 11 9.24 -16.57 9.93
C VAL A 11 7.89 -16.51 10.65
N SER A 12 7.71 -17.26 11.74
CA SER A 12 6.50 -17.19 12.55
C SER A 12 6.28 -15.81 13.17
N ILE A 13 7.33 -15.15 13.66
CA ILE A 13 7.25 -13.77 14.18
C ILE A 13 6.81 -12.80 13.09
N LEU A 14 7.40 -12.89 11.89
CA LEU A 14 7.04 -12.03 10.76
C LEU A 14 5.59 -12.23 10.31
N ILE A 15 5.12 -13.47 10.23
CA ILE A 15 3.73 -13.78 9.86
C ILE A 15 2.75 -13.23 10.90
N LEU A 16 3.07 -13.41 12.20
CA LEU A 16 2.23 -12.90 13.28
C LEU A 16 2.15 -11.37 13.26
N ALA A 17 3.29 -10.69 13.06
CA ALA A 17 3.34 -9.24 12.91
C ALA A 17 2.51 -8.75 11.71
N ALA A 18 2.63 -9.39 10.55
CA ALA A 18 1.85 -9.05 9.37
C ALA A 18 0.33 -9.23 9.61
N PHE A 19 -0.08 -10.29 10.30
CA PHE A 19 -1.48 -10.53 10.65
C PHE A 19 -2.04 -9.48 11.61
N ILE A 20 -1.25 -9.10 12.64
CA ILE A 20 -1.62 -8.02 13.58
C ILE A 20 -1.79 -6.69 12.84
N ASN A 21 -0.84 -6.35 11.96
CA ASN A 21 -0.91 -5.15 11.12
C ASN A 21 -2.17 -5.11 10.26
N LEU A 22 -2.49 -6.20 9.58
CA LEU A 22 -3.67 -6.28 8.72
C LEU A 22 -4.97 -6.10 9.51
N THR A 23 -5.03 -6.69 10.70
CA THR A 23 -6.20 -6.58 11.58
C THR A 23 -6.38 -5.15 12.10
N LEU A 24 -5.28 -4.50 12.51
CA LEU A 24 -5.29 -3.10 12.95
C LEU A 24 -5.71 -2.14 11.83
N LEU A 25 -5.20 -2.34 10.61
CA LEU A 25 -5.54 -1.51 9.46
C LEU A 25 -7.04 -1.61 9.14
N TYR A 26 -7.57 -2.83 9.11
CA TYR A 26 -8.99 -3.07 8.86
C TYR A 26 -9.89 -2.46 9.93
N GLN A 27 -9.52 -2.58 11.21
CA GLN A 27 -10.26 -1.95 12.31
C GLN A 27 -10.25 -0.43 12.22
N THR A 28 -9.10 0.18 11.91
CA THR A 28 -8.97 1.64 11.79
C THR A 28 -9.86 2.19 10.68
N GLU A 29 -9.88 1.54 9.52
CA GLU A 29 -10.70 1.95 8.37
C GLU A 29 -12.22 1.86 8.67
N GLN A 30 -12.64 0.86 9.43
CA GLN A 30 -14.05 0.71 9.79
C GLN A 30 -14.51 1.80 10.77
N THR A 31 -13.68 2.16 11.75
CA THR A 31 -13.95 3.22 12.73
C THR A 31 -13.98 4.61 12.09
N ASP A 32 -13.07 4.92 11.17
CA ASP A 32 -13.05 6.22 10.47
C ASP A 32 -14.36 6.48 9.69
N ASN A 33 -14.92 5.43 9.08
CA ASN A 33 -16.16 5.51 8.32
C ASN A 33 -17.38 5.75 9.23
N SER A 34 -17.52 5.01 10.35
CA SER A 34 -18.64 5.19 11.28
C SER A 34 -18.61 6.55 11.98
N GLN A 35 -17.43 7.06 12.31
CA GLN A 35 -17.24 8.40 12.90
C GLN A 35 -17.65 9.50 11.91
N SER A 36 -17.28 9.36 10.64
CA SER A 36 -17.68 10.29 9.57
C SER A 36 -19.20 10.35 9.40
N TYR A 37 -19.88 9.20 9.42
CA TYR A 37 -21.34 9.15 9.36
C TYR A 37 -22.00 9.79 10.58
N THR A 38 -21.40 9.64 11.77
CA THR A 38 -21.89 10.30 13.00
C THR A 38 -21.85 11.82 12.88
N ILE A 39 -20.78 12.38 12.31
CA ILE A 39 -20.66 13.82 12.02
C ILE A 39 -21.71 14.26 11.01
N ILE A 40 -21.85 13.53 9.89
CA ILE A 40 -22.81 13.85 8.82
C ILE A 40 -24.25 13.83 9.36
N SER A 41 -24.63 12.79 10.11
CA SER A 41 -25.97 12.69 10.71
C SER A 41 -26.23 13.76 11.77
N THR A 42 -25.21 14.20 12.50
CA THR A 42 -25.33 15.35 13.41
C THR A 42 -25.54 16.65 12.64
N GLY A 43 -24.88 16.82 11.48
CA GLY A 43 -25.08 17.94 10.58
C GLY A 43 -26.46 17.95 9.90
N ASP A 44 -27.00 16.78 9.55
CA ASP A 44 -28.32 16.61 8.93
C ASP A 44 -29.44 17.20 9.79
N LEU A 45 -29.27 17.21 11.13
CA LEU A 45 -30.20 17.87 12.04
C LEU A 45 -30.51 19.31 11.61
N LYS A 46 -29.49 20.09 11.21
CA LYS A 46 -29.68 21.49 10.76
C LYS A 46 -30.52 21.57 9.49
N VAL A 47 -30.35 20.61 8.57
CA VAL A 47 -31.13 20.54 7.32
C VAL A 47 -32.59 20.25 7.62
N GLN A 48 -32.86 19.27 8.49
CA GLN A 48 -34.22 18.93 8.89
C GLN A 48 -34.90 20.07 9.68
N ILE A 49 -34.15 20.76 10.54
CA ILE A 49 -34.64 21.94 11.28
C ILE A 49 -35.05 23.07 10.32
N GLU A 50 -34.23 23.37 9.31
CA GLU A 50 -34.56 24.39 8.31
C GLU A 50 -35.82 24.02 7.52
N SER A 51 -35.99 22.73 7.19
CA SER A 51 -37.21 22.20 6.57
C SER A 51 -38.44 22.48 7.43
N ILE A 52 -38.39 22.17 8.74
CA ILE A 52 -39.49 22.45 9.68
C ILE A 52 -39.81 23.95 9.72
N THR A 53 -38.79 24.83 9.71
CA THR A 53 -39.03 26.29 9.70
C THR A 53 -39.83 26.72 8.48
N GLY A 54 -39.47 26.20 7.29
CA GLY A 54 -40.16 26.51 6.04
C GLY A 54 -41.58 25.97 6.03
N LEU A 55 -41.77 24.70 6.41
CA LEU A 55 -43.08 24.05 6.46
C LEU A 55 -44.00 24.70 7.49
N ALA A 56 -43.52 25.02 8.70
CA ALA A 56 -44.33 25.68 9.73
C ALA A 56 -44.85 27.05 9.25
N THR A 57 -44.02 27.80 8.53
CA THR A 57 -44.43 29.09 7.92
C THR A 57 -45.46 28.88 6.80
N SER A 58 -45.32 27.80 6.02
CA SER A 58 -46.24 27.43 4.95
C SER A 58 -47.62 27.00 5.48
N VAL A 59 -47.66 26.15 6.52
CA VAL A 59 -48.90 25.76 7.21
C VAL A 59 -49.62 26.97 7.77
N ALA A 60 -48.88 27.86 8.45
CA ALA A 60 -49.44 29.08 9.01
C ALA A 60 -50.07 29.99 7.94
N SER A 61 -49.61 29.90 6.69
CA SER A 61 -50.14 30.64 5.54
C SER A 61 -51.37 29.98 4.88
N GLY A 62 -51.76 28.79 5.35
CA GLY A 62 -52.97 28.06 4.95
C GLY A 62 -52.73 26.77 4.16
N ASN A 63 -51.48 26.31 4.01
CA ASN A 63 -51.18 25.05 3.33
C ASN A 63 -51.21 23.85 4.30
N ASN A 64 -52.39 23.29 4.52
CA ASN A 64 -52.59 22.19 5.48
C ASN A 64 -51.97 20.85 5.05
N GLU A 65 -51.54 20.71 3.78
CA GLU A 65 -50.88 19.49 3.29
C GLU A 65 -49.48 19.31 3.91
N ASP A 66 -48.85 20.40 4.35
CA ASP A 66 -47.49 20.40 4.90
C ASP A 66 -47.41 19.92 6.36
N VAL A 67 -48.54 19.80 7.07
CA VAL A 67 -48.63 19.33 8.47
C VAL A 67 -48.06 17.92 8.63
N GLU A 68 -48.44 17.01 7.71
CA GLU A 68 -47.95 15.63 7.74
C GLU A 68 -46.42 15.56 7.51
N GLU A 69 -45.88 16.47 6.71
CA GLU A 69 -44.45 16.55 6.43
C GLU A 69 -43.66 17.06 7.64
N ILE A 70 -44.21 18.00 8.42
CA ILE A 70 -43.62 18.46 9.70
C ILE A 70 -43.52 17.29 10.68
N GLU A 71 -44.61 16.56 10.91
CA GLU A 71 -44.62 15.42 11.84
C GLU A 71 -43.59 14.35 11.43
N ASN A 72 -43.52 14.05 10.13
CA ASN A 72 -42.55 13.08 9.61
C ASN A 72 -41.10 13.57 9.80
N THR A 73 -40.85 14.86 9.65
CA THR A 73 -39.53 15.47 9.84
C THR A 73 -39.12 15.48 11.32
N ILE A 74 -40.06 15.77 12.23
CA ILE A 74 -39.84 15.65 13.69
C ILE A 74 -39.45 14.21 14.07
N LYS A 75 -40.20 13.20 13.58
CA LYS A 75 -39.88 11.78 13.83
C LYS A 75 -38.49 11.40 13.33
N LYS A 76 -38.06 11.93 12.17
CA LYS A 76 -36.70 11.73 11.65
C LYS A 76 -35.64 12.30 12.59
N ILE A 77 -35.81 13.54 13.05
CA ILE A 77 -34.87 14.18 13.98
C ILE A 77 -34.78 13.40 15.29
N GLU A 78 -35.92 13.01 15.88
CA GLU A 78 -35.95 12.26 17.13
C GLU A 78 -35.27 10.88 16.98
N ASN A 79 -35.43 10.23 15.82
CA ASN A 79 -34.72 9.00 15.51
C ASN A 79 -33.21 9.22 15.39
N ILE A 80 -32.77 10.28 14.70
CA ILE A 80 -31.34 10.64 14.61
C ILE A 80 -30.76 10.88 16.00
N LEU A 81 -31.42 11.70 16.83
CA LEU A 81 -30.97 11.99 18.20
C LEU A 81 -30.89 10.72 19.06
N LYS A 82 -31.84 9.79 18.91
CA LYS A 82 -31.82 8.50 19.61
C LYS A 82 -30.65 7.62 19.17
N ILE A 83 -30.33 7.59 17.88
CA ILE A 83 -29.22 6.80 17.33
C ILE A 83 -27.88 7.42 17.74
N LEU A 84 -27.74 8.75 17.70
CA LEU A 84 -26.55 9.44 18.18
C LEU A 84 -26.26 9.13 19.67
N LYS A 85 -27.29 8.91 20.49
CA LYS A 85 -27.12 8.55 21.90
C LYS A 85 -26.66 7.11 22.11
N ASN A 86 -27.23 6.17 21.37
CA ASN A 86 -27.11 4.74 21.64
C ASN A 86 -26.20 3.99 20.66
N GLY A 87 -25.85 4.60 19.53
CA GLY A 87 -25.31 3.92 18.36
C GLY A 87 -26.40 3.14 17.62
N GLY A 88 -26.15 2.80 16.35
CA GLY A 88 -27.09 2.04 15.52
C GLY A 88 -26.84 2.25 14.04
N ASN A 89 -27.84 1.97 13.21
CA ASN A 89 -27.72 2.12 11.76
C ASN A 89 -28.80 3.07 11.21
N ILE A 90 -28.41 3.95 10.29
CA ILE A 90 -29.33 4.75 9.47
C ILE A 90 -29.03 4.42 8.01
N ASN A 91 -30.02 3.95 7.26
CA ASN A 91 -29.89 3.61 5.83
C ASN A 91 -28.66 2.72 5.53
N GLU A 92 -28.49 1.65 6.32
CA GLU A 92 -27.35 0.71 6.23
C GLU A 92 -25.98 1.27 6.67
N LEU A 93 -25.90 2.55 7.03
CA LEU A 93 -24.69 3.16 7.55
C LEU A 93 -24.63 3.03 9.08
N THR A 94 -23.52 2.49 9.59
CA THR A 94 -23.28 2.36 11.03
C THR A 94 -22.89 3.71 11.62
N ILE A 95 -23.64 4.16 12.62
CA ILE A 95 -23.40 5.40 13.38
C ILE A 95 -22.89 5.03 14.76
N GLU A 96 -21.79 5.65 15.14
CA GLU A 96 -21.23 5.52 16.48
C GLU A 96 -22.01 6.37 17.48
N LYS A 97 -22.10 5.85 18.71
CA LYS A 97 -22.65 6.62 19.81
C LYS A 97 -21.74 7.81 20.10
N ILE A 98 -22.33 8.92 20.52
CA ILE A 98 -21.58 10.08 20.97
C ILE A 98 -20.64 9.69 22.11
N PRO A 99 -19.36 10.11 22.07
CA PRO A 99 -18.40 9.86 23.13
C PRO A 99 -18.94 10.32 24.49
N SER A 100 -18.69 9.52 25.54
CA SER A 100 -19.19 9.82 26.89
C SER A 100 -18.78 11.21 27.40
N ALA A 101 -17.63 11.71 26.96
CA ALA A 101 -17.13 13.05 27.25
C ALA A 101 -18.04 14.19 26.75
N LEU A 102 -18.84 13.95 25.70
CA LEU A 102 -19.71 14.94 25.04
C LEU A 102 -21.19 14.79 25.40
N THR A 103 -21.50 14.00 26.44
CA THR A 103 -22.89 13.78 26.89
C THR A 103 -23.57 15.09 27.32
N SER A 104 -22.81 16.04 27.90
CA SER A 104 -23.36 17.33 28.32
C SER A 104 -23.81 18.17 27.13
N GLU A 105 -22.99 18.24 26.10
CA GLU A 105 -23.23 18.97 24.85
C GLU A 105 -24.38 18.34 24.08
N TYR A 106 -24.44 17.01 24.00
CA TYR A 106 -25.58 16.30 23.44
C TYR A 106 -26.88 16.66 24.17
N ASN A 107 -26.86 16.69 25.51
CA ASN A 107 -28.05 17.05 26.28
C ASN A 107 -28.50 18.51 26.04
N LYS A 108 -27.56 19.44 25.79
CA LYS A 108 -27.89 20.82 25.39
C LYS A 108 -28.61 20.83 24.04
N VAL A 109 -28.10 20.10 23.04
CA VAL A 109 -28.77 19.96 21.73
C VAL A 109 -30.19 19.41 21.90
N THR A 110 -30.37 18.35 22.69
CA THR A 110 -31.72 17.80 22.92
C THR A 110 -32.65 18.78 23.64
N THR A 111 -32.13 19.60 24.56
CA THR A 111 -32.93 20.59 25.28
C THR A 111 -33.34 21.73 24.35
N SER A 112 -32.41 22.25 23.55
CA SER A 112 -32.68 23.30 22.56
C SER A 112 -33.59 22.80 21.43
N TRP A 113 -33.52 21.51 21.08
CA TRP A 113 -34.45 20.88 20.16
C TRP A 113 -35.89 20.92 20.69
N GLU A 114 -36.12 20.55 21.95
CA GLU A 114 -37.48 20.58 22.53
C GLU A 114 -38.05 22.01 22.55
N ARG A 115 -37.23 23.02 22.90
CA ARG A 115 -37.66 24.44 22.86
C ARG A 115 -38.00 24.89 21.43
N TYR A 116 -37.17 24.56 20.45
CA TYR A 116 -37.44 24.87 19.05
C TYR A 116 -38.70 24.18 18.55
N LYS A 117 -38.87 22.88 18.85
CA LYS A 117 -40.03 22.07 18.44
C LYS A 117 -41.33 22.69 18.97
N GLU A 118 -41.36 23.08 20.24
CA GLU A 118 -42.51 23.77 20.85
C GLU A 118 -42.86 25.05 20.07
N LYS A 119 -41.87 25.90 19.79
CA LYS A 119 -42.09 27.14 19.04
C LYS A 119 -42.48 26.93 17.57
N ALA A 120 -41.97 25.89 16.92
CA ALA A 120 -42.36 25.54 15.56
C ALA A 120 -43.83 25.10 15.49
N MET A 121 -44.29 24.32 16.49
CA MET A 121 -45.70 23.95 16.62
C MET A 121 -46.60 25.16 16.95
N ASP A 122 -46.11 26.13 17.74
CA ASP A 122 -46.84 27.38 17.98
C ASP A 122 -47.05 28.18 16.68
N VAL A 123 -46.02 28.26 15.81
CA VAL A 123 -46.12 28.92 14.50
C VAL A 123 -47.14 28.22 13.60
N GLU A 124 -47.09 26.90 13.53
CA GLU A 124 -48.02 26.07 12.76
C GLU A 124 -49.50 26.36 13.10
N ASN A 125 -49.79 26.57 14.38
CA ASN A 125 -51.15 26.80 14.89
C ASN A 125 -51.60 28.27 14.83
N THR A 126 -50.72 29.21 14.47
CA THR A 126 -51.02 30.64 14.46
C THR A 126 -51.30 31.13 13.04
N SER A 127 -52.46 31.78 12.82
CA SER A 127 -52.79 32.31 11.49
C SER A 127 -51.83 33.44 11.08
N VAL A 128 -51.25 33.32 9.88
CA VAL A 128 -50.39 34.35 9.26
C VAL A 128 -51.12 35.68 9.10
N PHE A 129 -52.43 35.65 8.84
CA PHE A 129 -53.19 36.84 8.48
C PHE A 129 -54.06 37.34 9.64
N ASP A 130 -54.09 38.65 9.85
CA ASP A 130 -55.12 39.26 10.72
C ASP A 130 -56.48 39.10 10.02
N MET A 131 -57.36 38.27 10.61
CA MET A 131 -58.69 37.98 10.07
C MET A 131 -59.56 39.22 9.93
N GLU A 132 -59.43 40.19 10.83
CA GLU A 132 -60.21 41.43 10.82
C GLU A 132 -59.69 42.37 9.73
N ALA A 133 -58.37 42.50 9.59
CA ALA A 133 -57.74 43.27 8.52
C ALA A 133 -58.02 42.66 7.14
N THR A 134 -57.95 41.34 7.00
CA THR A 134 -58.22 40.61 5.76
C THR A 134 -59.70 40.68 5.37
N SER A 135 -60.61 40.54 6.34
CA SER A 135 -62.06 40.71 6.10
C SER A 135 -62.40 42.14 5.69
N ALA A 136 -61.79 43.15 6.35
CA ALA A 136 -61.96 44.54 5.99
C ALA A 136 -61.41 44.85 4.59
N MET A 137 -60.23 44.33 4.26
CA MET A 137 -59.60 44.42 2.93
C MET A 137 -60.52 43.88 1.83
N ASN A 138 -60.99 42.64 2.00
CA ASN A 138 -61.89 42.00 1.03
C ASN A 138 -63.21 42.76 0.88
N TYR A 139 -63.75 43.28 1.99
CA TYR A 139 -64.97 44.10 1.96
C TYR A 139 -64.75 45.40 1.17
N VAL A 140 -63.63 46.10 1.39
CA VAL A 140 -63.30 47.32 0.64
C VAL A 140 -63.14 47.00 -0.85
N LEU A 141 -62.38 45.96 -1.21
CA LEU A 141 -62.20 45.55 -2.61
C LEU A 141 -63.53 45.18 -3.29
N GLN A 142 -64.40 44.45 -2.58
CA GLN A 142 -65.72 44.06 -3.09
C GLN A 142 -66.62 45.27 -3.34
N LYS A 143 -66.66 46.22 -2.39
CA LYS A 143 -67.54 47.39 -2.45
C LYS A 143 -66.96 48.58 -3.20
N ASN A 144 -65.67 48.56 -3.52
CA ASN A 144 -65.03 49.64 -4.27
C ASN A 144 -65.63 49.84 -5.66
N SER A 145 -66.05 48.76 -6.33
CA SER A 145 -66.72 48.84 -7.64
C SER A 145 -68.04 49.65 -7.56
N GLU A 146 -68.82 49.45 -6.50
CA GLU A 146 -70.03 50.22 -6.24
C GLU A 146 -69.70 51.69 -5.94
N LEU A 147 -68.65 51.93 -5.13
CA LEU A 147 -68.19 53.29 -4.78
C LEU A 147 -67.74 54.09 -6.02
N VAL A 148 -66.99 53.46 -6.92
CA VAL A 148 -66.54 54.08 -8.18
C VAL A 148 -67.72 54.37 -9.11
N LEU A 149 -68.70 53.46 -9.20
CA LEU A 149 -69.88 53.65 -10.04
C LEU A 149 -70.77 54.79 -9.54
N GLU A 150 -71.01 54.87 -8.24
CA GLU A 150 -71.84 55.92 -7.64
C GLU A 150 -71.13 57.28 -7.71
N THR A 151 -69.81 57.36 -7.50
CA THR A 151 -69.06 58.62 -7.65
C THR A 151 -68.99 59.10 -9.11
N ASN A 152 -68.83 58.20 -10.07
CA ASN A 152 -68.92 58.54 -11.50
C ASN A 152 -70.32 59.04 -11.88
N SER A 153 -71.36 58.39 -11.36
CA SER A 153 -72.76 58.79 -11.56
C SER A 153 -73.02 60.18 -10.95
N LEU A 154 -72.50 60.46 -9.76
CA LEU A 154 -72.58 61.77 -9.11
C LEU A 154 -71.88 62.84 -9.94
N SER A 155 -70.68 62.55 -10.45
CA SER A 155 -69.96 63.48 -11.31
C SER A 155 -70.72 63.79 -12.59
N LYS A 156 -71.43 62.81 -13.17
CA LYS A 156 -72.30 63.02 -14.34
C LYS A 156 -73.54 63.83 -13.99
N GLU A 157 -74.23 63.51 -12.89
CA GLU A 157 -75.42 64.20 -12.39
C GLU A 157 -75.16 65.70 -12.13
N LEU A 158 -73.99 66.01 -11.54
CA LEU A 158 -73.61 67.39 -11.23
C LEU A 158 -73.00 68.14 -12.43
N SER A 159 -72.54 67.44 -13.47
CA SER A 159 -71.98 68.08 -14.68
C SER A 159 -73.01 68.94 -15.42
N GLY A 160 -74.29 68.56 -15.36
CA GLY A 160 -75.41 69.26 -16.01
C GLY A 160 -75.89 70.52 -15.29
N LEU A 161 -75.36 70.82 -14.10
CA LEU A 161 -75.72 72.03 -13.34
C LEU A 161 -75.08 73.28 -13.92
N ASP A 162 -75.59 74.46 -13.56
CA ASP A 162 -75.09 75.75 -14.04
C ASP A 162 -73.68 76.11 -13.46
N ARG A 163 -73.21 77.34 -13.75
CA ARG A 163 -71.88 77.82 -13.33
C ARG A 163 -71.73 78.00 -11.82
N ASN A 164 -72.82 78.20 -11.08
CA ASN A 164 -72.78 78.39 -9.63
C ASN A 164 -72.34 77.10 -8.90
N TYR A 165 -72.51 75.94 -9.55
CA TYR A 165 -72.14 74.63 -9.00
C TYR A 165 -70.75 74.14 -9.44
N ASN A 166 -69.88 74.99 -9.99
CA ASN A 166 -68.55 74.58 -10.44
C ASN A 166 -67.70 73.96 -9.31
N LYS A 167 -67.80 74.47 -8.07
CA LYS A 167 -67.14 73.86 -6.90
C LYS A 167 -67.66 72.44 -6.61
N HIS A 168 -68.96 72.21 -6.78
CA HIS A 168 -69.57 70.89 -6.61
C HIS A 168 -69.07 69.90 -7.66
N LYS A 169 -68.94 70.34 -8.91
CA LYS A 169 -68.37 69.52 -10.01
C LYS A 169 -66.92 69.14 -9.73
N GLU A 170 -66.12 70.08 -9.24
CA GLU A 170 -64.73 69.81 -8.87
C GLU A 170 -64.62 68.80 -7.72
N ILE A 171 -65.45 68.96 -6.68
CA ILE A 171 -65.49 68.04 -5.55
C ILE A 171 -65.96 66.65 -6.01
N ALA A 172 -67.00 66.55 -6.82
CA ALA A 172 -67.48 65.28 -7.37
C ALA A 172 -66.42 64.55 -8.19
N LYS A 173 -65.62 65.30 -8.98
CA LYS A 173 -64.51 64.74 -9.74
C LYS A 173 -63.37 64.26 -8.83
N LYS A 174 -63.10 64.99 -7.74
CA LYS A 174 -62.13 64.58 -6.71
C LYS A 174 -62.59 63.30 -6.00
N LEU A 175 -63.88 63.18 -5.66
CA LEU A 175 -64.44 61.95 -5.09
C LEU A 175 -64.27 60.74 -6.02
N GLU A 176 -64.52 60.90 -7.33
CA GLU A 176 -64.28 59.83 -8.31
C GLU A 176 -62.81 59.39 -8.33
N ASN A 177 -61.87 60.35 -8.36
CA ASN A 177 -60.44 60.04 -8.33
C ASN A 177 -60.02 59.34 -7.02
N SER A 178 -60.54 59.79 -5.88
CA SER A 178 -60.25 59.18 -4.58
C SER A 178 -60.86 57.78 -4.46
N ALA A 179 -62.04 57.51 -5.00
CA ALA A 179 -62.61 56.15 -5.05
C ALA A 179 -61.72 55.20 -5.87
N LEU A 180 -61.21 55.64 -7.02
CA LEU A 180 -60.26 54.86 -7.82
C LEU A 180 -58.94 54.62 -7.08
N ALA A 181 -58.43 55.65 -6.41
CA ALA A 181 -57.19 55.56 -5.63
C ALA A 181 -57.32 54.62 -4.43
N ILE A 182 -58.43 54.71 -3.67
CA ILE A 182 -58.74 53.80 -2.54
C ILE A 182 -58.71 52.35 -3.01
N GLY A 183 -59.41 52.01 -4.10
CA GLY A 183 -59.41 50.65 -4.64
C GLY A 183 -58.02 50.16 -5.06
N LYS A 184 -57.26 51.00 -5.76
CA LYS A 184 -55.89 50.66 -6.19
C LYS A 184 -54.96 50.45 -5.00
N LEU A 185 -54.96 51.37 -4.03
CA LEU A 185 -54.11 51.29 -2.84
C LEU A 185 -54.49 50.07 -1.98
N THR A 186 -55.78 49.79 -1.83
CA THR A 186 -56.29 48.59 -1.15
C THR A 186 -55.76 47.31 -1.85
N LEU A 187 -55.77 47.28 -3.18
CA LEU A 187 -55.22 46.15 -3.95
C LEU A 187 -53.70 46.03 -3.76
N VAL A 188 -52.96 47.15 -3.76
CA VAL A 188 -51.51 47.18 -3.51
C VAL A 188 -51.18 46.65 -2.10
N ILE A 189 -51.97 47.02 -1.08
CA ILE A 189 -51.80 46.46 0.27
C ILE A 189 -52.08 44.95 0.27
N SER A 190 -53.10 44.48 -0.47
CA SER A 190 -53.44 43.05 -0.55
C SER A 190 -52.34 42.17 -1.17
N ILE A 191 -51.49 42.74 -2.02
CA ILE A 191 -50.35 42.05 -2.64
C ILE A 191 -49.04 42.23 -1.86
N GLY A 192 -49.06 42.98 -0.75
CA GLY A 192 -47.95 43.05 0.21
C GLY A 192 -46.77 43.94 -0.20
N GLU A 193 -46.96 44.90 -1.12
CA GLU A 193 -45.86 45.74 -1.61
C GLU A 193 -46.06 47.24 -1.30
N GLU A 194 -44.92 47.90 -1.06
CA GLU A 194 -44.66 49.34 -0.89
C GLU A 194 -44.77 49.95 0.53
N GLU A 195 -43.67 50.62 0.93
CA GLU A 195 -43.66 51.56 2.05
C GLU A 195 -44.59 52.74 1.75
N ASN A 196 -45.27 53.28 2.76
CA ASN A 196 -46.12 54.49 2.69
C ASN A 196 -47.54 54.30 2.07
N VAL A 197 -47.93 53.08 1.65
CA VAL A 197 -49.25 52.85 1.02
C VAL A 197 -50.41 53.03 2.00
N GLN A 198 -50.25 52.63 3.28
CA GLN A 198 -51.29 52.82 4.30
C GLN A 198 -51.53 54.30 4.60
N GLU A 199 -50.49 55.12 4.57
CA GLU A 199 -50.61 56.57 4.75
C GLU A 199 -51.26 57.24 3.52
N GLN A 200 -50.94 56.79 2.31
CA GLN A 200 -51.64 57.23 1.10
C GLN A 200 -53.12 56.85 1.13
N LEU A 201 -53.46 55.63 1.57
CA LEU A 201 -54.84 55.18 1.71
C LEU A 201 -55.60 56.03 2.73
N LYS A 202 -54.96 56.36 3.86
CA LYS A 202 -55.49 57.28 4.87
C LYS A 202 -55.77 58.66 4.29
N ASN A 203 -54.84 59.21 3.52
CA ASN A 203 -54.98 60.53 2.90
C ASN A 203 -56.17 60.56 1.91
N GLU A 204 -56.30 59.52 1.08
CA GLU A 204 -57.44 59.41 0.15
C GLU A 204 -58.77 59.21 0.85
N ARG A 205 -58.82 58.40 1.92
CA ARG A 205 -60.02 58.24 2.76
C ARG A 205 -60.46 59.57 3.35
N VAL A 206 -59.53 60.32 3.95
CA VAL A 206 -59.82 61.63 4.55
C VAL A 206 -60.28 62.64 3.49
N ALA A 207 -59.61 62.68 2.34
CA ALA A 207 -60.00 63.54 1.22
C ALA A 207 -61.42 63.21 0.73
N PHE A 208 -61.76 61.92 0.65
CA PHE A 208 -63.09 61.46 0.28
C PHE A 208 -64.15 61.89 1.30
N SER A 209 -63.93 61.66 2.60
CA SER A 209 -64.85 62.07 3.67
C SER A 209 -65.11 63.58 3.63
N ILE A 210 -64.05 64.39 3.53
CA ILE A 210 -64.18 65.86 3.47
C ILE A 210 -64.95 66.29 2.23
N GLY A 211 -64.68 65.67 1.06
CA GLY A 211 -65.40 65.98 -0.17
C GLY A 211 -66.89 65.65 -0.06
N LEU A 212 -67.23 64.51 0.53
CA LEU A 212 -68.60 64.08 0.72
C LEU A 212 -69.37 64.99 1.70
N GLU A 213 -68.76 65.33 2.85
CA GLU A 213 -69.32 66.26 3.82
C GLU A 213 -69.59 67.66 3.23
N LYS A 214 -68.71 68.14 2.34
CA LYS A 214 -68.91 69.39 1.61
C LYS A 214 -70.14 69.33 0.71
N LEU A 215 -70.34 68.24 -0.03
CA LEU A 215 -71.50 68.07 -0.92
C LEU A 215 -72.81 67.87 -0.14
N LEU A 216 -72.75 67.23 1.03
CA LEU A 216 -73.90 67.04 1.93
C LEU A 216 -74.27 68.31 2.71
N GLY A 217 -73.40 69.33 2.70
CA GLY A 217 -73.60 70.58 3.44
C GLY A 217 -73.43 70.42 4.95
N THR A 218 -72.76 69.36 5.40
CA THR A 218 -72.46 69.07 6.81
C THR A 218 -71.07 69.56 7.23
N SER A 219 -70.27 70.08 6.29
CA SER A 219 -68.95 70.64 6.57
C SER A 219 -69.02 71.96 7.35
N THR A 220 -68.14 72.11 8.35
CA THR A 220 -68.07 73.29 9.23
C THR A 220 -67.23 74.44 8.66
N ASN A 221 -66.45 74.20 7.59
CA ASN A 221 -65.42 75.13 7.11
C ASN A 221 -65.76 75.88 5.82
N GLU A 222 -66.70 75.39 5.01
CA GLU A 222 -67.17 76.05 3.78
C GLU A 222 -68.66 75.72 3.56
N THR A 223 -69.50 76.75 3.43
CA THR A 223 -70.92 76.59 3.08
C THR A 223 -71.09 76.64 1.56
N LEU A 224 -71.43 75.50 0.95
CA LEU A 224 -71.81 75.41 -0.46
C LEU A 224 -73.33 75.58 -0.63
N ASP A 225 -73.76 76.05 -1.81
CA ASP A 225 -75.17 76.13 -2.17
C ASP A 225 -75.82 74.73 -2.16
N LYS A 226 -77.06 74.63 -1.68
CA LYS A 226 -77.76 73.33 -1.63
C LYS A 226 -77.98 72.78 -3.04
N ILE A 227 -77.51 71.55 -3.25
CA ILE A 227 -77.73 70.83 -4.52
C ILE A 227 -79.25 70.65 -4.74
N PRO A 228 -79.78 70.93 -5.95
CA PRO A 228 -81.18 70.69 -6.28
C PRO A 228 -81.61 69.26 -5.99
N ARG A 229 -82.86 69.07 -5.54
CA ARG A 229 -83.37 67.73 -5.16
C ARG A 229 -83.26 66.71 -6.29
N GLU A 230 -83.47 67.14 -7.53
CA GLU A 230 -83.38 66.32 -8.74
C GLU A 230 -81.95 65.86 -9.06
N ASN A 231 -80.94 66.50 -8.48
CA ASN A 231 -79.51 66.23 -8.68
C ASN A 231 -78.83 65.69 -7.41
N SER A 232 -79.61 65.18 -6.46
CA SER A 232 -79.15 64.69 -5.15
C SER A 232 -79.41 63.20 -4.92
N GLU A 233 -79.95 62.50 -5.91
CA GLU A 233 -80.33 61.08 -5.79
C GLU A 233 -79.09 60.21 -5.60
N THR A 234 -78.05 60.42 -6.41
CA THR A 234 -76.80 59.67 -6.26
C THR A 234 -76.06 60.02 -4.97
N LEU A 235 -76.11 61.29 -4.54
CA LEU A 235 -75.52 61.72 -3.27
C LEU A 235 -76.17 61.01 -2.07
N ARG A 236 -77.50 60.77 -2.11
CA ARG A 236 -78.25 60.02 -1.09
C ARG A 236 -77.91 58.52 -1.06
N LYS A 237 -77.38 57.96 -2.14
CA LYS A 237 -76.88 56.58 -2.19
C LYS A 237 -75.42 56.47 -1.77
N LEU A 238 -74.63 57.49 -2.08
CA LEU A 238 -73.21 57.51 -1.80
C LEU A 238 -72.91 57.63 -0.30
N ASP A 239 -73.73 58.38 0.44
CA ASP A 239 -73.58 58.57 1.88
C ASP A 239 -73.63 57.27 2.70
N PRO A 240 -74.71 56.45 2.63
CA PRO A 240 -74.77 55.17 3.36
C PRO A 240 -73.73 54.15 2.86
N LEU A 241 -73.33 54.22 1.58
CA LEU A 241 -72.27 53.39 1.04
C LEU A 241 -70.90 53.76 1.65
N TRP A 242 -70.63 55.05 1.79
CA TRP A 242 -69.41 55.54 2.43
C TRP A 242 -69.39 55.25 3.94
N GLU A 243 -70.51 55.43 4.64
CA GLU A 243 -70.64 55.05 6.06
C GLU A 243 -70.31 53.57 6.30
N ALA A 244 -70.65 52.69 5.36
CA ALA A 244 -70.35 51.26 5.45
C ALA A 244 -68.87 50.93 5.13
N ILE A 245 -68.26 51.61 4.16
CA ILE A 245 -66.90 51.31 3.67
C ILE A 245 -65.82 51.99 4.52
N GLN A 246 -66.03 53.23 4.96
CA GLN A 246 -65.02 54.03 5.67
C GLN A 246 -64.44 53.33 6.92
N PRO A 247 -65.23 52.68 7.79
CA PRO A 247 -64.69 51.94 8.95
C PRO A 247 -63.80 50.77 8.53
N LYS A 248 -64.08 50.14 7.38
CA LYS A 248 -63.26 49.03 6.86
C LYS A 248 -61.95 49.52 6.25
N ILE A 249 -61.96 50.65 5.53
CA ILE A 249 -60.72 51.30 5.08
C ILE A 249 -59.85 51.68 6.29
N LYS A 250 -60.46 52.17 7.37
CA LYS A 250 -59.75 52.50 8.61
C LYS A 250 -59.09 51.28 9.27
N ILE A 251 -59.68 50.10 9.19
CA ILE A 251 -59.02 48.88 9.67
C ILE A 251 -57.79 48.56 8.81
N VAL A 252 -57.89 48.72 7.49
CA VAL A 252 -56.80 48.47 6.53
C VAL A 252 -55.66 49.51 6.67
N GLU A 253 -55.95 50.75 7.07
CA GLU A 253 -54.92 51.79 7.29
C GLU A 253 -54.15 51.58 8.60
N GLU A 254 -54.78 50.98 9.62
CA GLU A 254 -54.23 50.87 10.98
C GLU A 254 -53.56 49.51 11.26
N ARG A 255 -53.93 48.45 10.52
CA ARG A 255 -53.45 47.09 10.78
C ARG A 255 -52.64 46.53 9.62
N ALA A 256 -51.52 45.90 9.93
CA ALA A 256 -50.79 45.08 8.98
C ALA A 256 -51.62 43.82 8.63
N LEU A 257 -51.51 43.35 7.39
CA LEU A 257 -52.17 42.10 6.98
C LEU A 257 -51.60 40.88 7.71
N LEU A 258 -50.33 40.94 8.10
CA LEU A 258 -49.68 39.92 8.92
C LEU A 258 -50.07 40.09 10.38
N SER A 259 -50.50 39.02 11.03
CA SER A 259 -50.86 39.06 12.45
C SER A 259 -49.61 39.34 13.31
N THR A 260 -49.73 40.27 14.27
CA THR A 260 -48.60 40.61 15.18
C THR A 260 -48.18 39.40 16.00
N GLU A 261 -49.14 38.56 16.38
CA GLU A 261 -48.94 37.30 17.08
C GLU A 261 -48.08 36.33 16.24
N PHE A 262 -48.39 36.14 14.96
CA PHE A 262 -47.58 35.32 14.06
C PHE A 262 -46.15 35.86 13.93
N ILE A 263 -45.97 37.17 13.77
CA ILE A 263 -44.64 37.78 13.68
C ILE A 263 -43.84 37.52 14.96
N GLN A 264 -44.47 37.67 16.14
CA GLN A 264 -43.82 37.43 17.41
C GLN A 264 -43.40 35.96 17.56
N ILE A 265 -44.32 35.02 17.34
CA ILE A 265 -44.06 33.58 17.52
C ILE A 265 -43.00 33.10 16.50
N ARG A 266 -43.05 33.58 15.25
CA ARG A 266 -42.02 33.29 14.25
C ARG A 266 -40.64 33.81 14.67
N ASN A 267 -40.58 34.99 15.29
CA ASN A 267 -39.31 35.54 15.79
C ASN A 267 -38.77 34.74 16.98
N GLU A 268 -39.64 34.29 17.89
CA GLU A 268 -39.28 33.39 19.00
C GLU A 268 -38.77 32.04 18.48
N MET A 269 -39.45 31.43 17.50
CA MET A 269 -39.01 30.20 16.83
C MET A 269 -37.63 30.39 16.18
N ASN A 270 -37.41 31.50 15.47
CA ASN A 270 -36.11 31.79 14.85
C ASN A 270 -35.00 32.01 15.89
N ALA A 271 -35.30 32.60 17.05
CA ALA A 271 -34.35 32.75 18.14
C ALA A 271 -33.94 31.39 18.72
N GLU A 272 -34.91 30.50 18.97
CA GLU A 272 -34.62 29.13 19.42
C GLU A 272 -33.88 28.31 18.35
N LYS A 273 -34.18 28.52 17.06
CA LYS A 273 -33.42 27.91 15.95
C LYS A 273 -31.95 28.31 15.99
N ILE A 274 -31.65 29.59 16.17
CA ILE A 274 -30.27 30.09 16.27
C ILE A 274 -29.57 29.48 17.49
N SER A 275 -30.24 29.39 18.64
CA SER A 275 -29.70 28.73 19.83
C SER A 275 -29.38 27.25 19.56
N LEU A 276 -30.30 26.53 18.92
CA LEU A 276 -30.13 25.12 18.57
C LEU A 276 -28.97 24.92 17.58
N TYR A 277 -28.85 25.77 16.57
CA TYR A 277 -27.71 25.73 15.63
C TYR A 277 -26.40 25.95 16.36
N SER A 278 -26.34 26.89 17.31
CA SER A 278 -25.14 27.11 18.12
C SER A 278 -24.77 25.88 18.95
N ASP A 279 -25.75 25.20 19.55
CA ASP A 279 -25.49 23.98 20.33
C ASP A 279 -25.04 22.81 19.43
N ILE A 280 -25.64 22.65 18.25
CA ILE A 280 -25.24 21.64 17.26
C ILE A 280 -23.83 21.93 16.75
N ASP A 281 -23.52 23.17 16.41
CA ASP A 281 -22.20 23.56 15.90
C ASP A 281 -21.11 23.34 16.97
N ASN A 282 -21.42 23.64 18.24
CA ASN A 282 -20.51 23.34 19.35
C ASN A 282 -20.32 21.83 19.56
N LEU A 283 -21.40 21.04 19.48
CA LEU A 283 -21.30 19.58 19.54
C LEU A 283 -20.47 19.02 18.38
N LEU A 284 -20.70 19.48 17.15
CA LEU A 284 -19.93 19.08 15.97
C LEU A 284 -18.45 19.45 16.10
N TYR A 285 -18.15 20.65 16.61
CA TYR A 285 -16.78 21.10 16.84
C TYR A 285 -16.06 20.18 17.83
N LEU A 286 -16.68 19.89 18.98
CA LEU A 286 -16.09 19.04 20.01
C LEU A 286 -16.03 17.56 19.59
N LEU A 287 -17.02 17.07 18.85
CA LEU A 287 -17.03 15.73 18.27
C LEU A 287 -15.86 15.56 17.30
N ASN A 288 -15.65 16.52 16.40
CA ASN A 288 -14.50 16.51 15.50
C ASN A 288 -13.16 16.51 16.28
N GLN A 289 -13.06 17.29 17.36
CA GLN A 289 -11.84 17.30 18.18
C GLN A 289 -11.56 15.95 18.86
N GLU A 290 -12.57 15.32 19.44
CA GLU A 290 -12.38 14.04 20.12
C GLU A 290 -12.03 12.93 19.12
N ILE A 291 -12.67 12.91 17.94
CA ILE A 291 -12.33 12.00 16.84
C ILE A 291 -10.88 12.19 16.39
N ILE A 292 -10.45 13.43 16.14
CA ILE A 292 -9.06 13.72 15.72
C ILE A 292 -8.08 13.23 16.80
N LYS A 293 -8.39 13.45 18.08
CA LYS A 293 -7.54 13.05 19.20
C LYS A 293 -7.43 11.53 19.31
N GLU A 294 -8.52 10.78 19.19
CA GLU A 294 -8.51 9.31 19.17
C GLU A 294 -7.71 8.79 17.97
N ASN A 295 -7.92 9.35 16.78
CA ASN A 295 -7.19 8.98 15.57
C ASN A 295 -5.69 9.28 15.67
N THR A 296 -5.31 10.40 16.29
CA THR A 296 -3.89 10.74 16.49
C THR A 296 -3.20 9.73 17.42
N GLN A 297 -3.88 9.27 18.49
CA GLN A 297 -3.36 8.22 19.37
C GLN A 297 -3.23 6.88 18.62
N GLY A 298 -4.23 6.52 17.81
CA GLY A 298 -4.18 5.34 16.94
C GLY A 298 -2.98 5.37 15.97
N GLN A 299 -2.73 6.52 15.33
CA GLN A 299 -1.58 6.70 14.43
C GLN A 299 -0.24 6.51 15.14
N VAL A 300 -0.08 7.01 16.36
CA VAL A 300 1.15 6.80 17.15
C VAL A 300 1.36 5.31 17.45
N ALA A 301 0.30 4.59 17.81
CA ALA A 301 0.39 3.15 18.06
C ALA A 301 0.82 2.38 16.79
N ILE A 302 0.25 2.72 15.63
CA ILE A 302 0.63 2.14 14.33
C ILE A 302 2.11 2.43 14.02
N GLN A 303 2.57 3.67 14.21
CA GLN A 303 3.97 4.06 13.98
C GLN A 303 4.96 3.28 14.86
N VAL A 304 4.63 3.09 16.14
CA VAL A 304 5.44 2.29 17.07
C VAL A 304 5.51 0.84 16.60
N LEU A 305 4.38 0.28 16.18
CA LEU A 305 4.32 -1.11 15.70
C LEU A 305 5.15 -1.29 14.42
N LEU A 306 5.06 -0.33 13.48
CA LEU A 306 5.86 -0.32 12.25
C LEU A 306 7.37 -0.21 12.56
N ALA A 307 7.74 0.60 13.57
CA ALA A 307 9.14 0.67 14.02
C ALA A 307 9.63 -0.67 14.61
N ILE A 308 8.78 -1.37 15.34
CA ILE A 308 9.07 -2.72 15.86
C ILE A 308 9.27 -3.69 14.69
N ASP A 309 8.41 -3.65 13.66
CA ASP A 309 8.54 -4.53 12.49
C ASP A 309 9.82 -4.28 11.71
N ILE A 310 10.21 -3.01 11.53
CA ILE A 310 11.49 -2.65 10.93
C ILE A 310 12.64 -3.20 11.77
N ALA A 311 12.59 -3.08 13.10
CA ALA A 311 13.61 -3.61 13.99
C ALA A 311 13.70 -5.15 13.89
N ILE A 312 12.56 -5.84 13.86
CA ILE A 312 12.48 -7.30 13.65
C ILE A 312 13.08 -7.66 12.30
N PHE A 313 12.76 -6.93 11.23
CA PHE A 313 13.31 -7.15 9.89
C PHE A 313 14.85 -7.04 9.87
N PHE A 314 15.41 -6.01 10.49
CA PHE A 314 16.87 -5.87 10.59
C PHE A 314 17.50 -6.98 11.45
N LEU A 315 16.83 -7.40 12.52
CA LEU A 315 17.25 -8.54 13.33
C LEU A 315 17.25 -9.84 12.49
N VAL A 316 16.26 -10.03 11.63
CA VAL A 316 16.19 -11.15 10.69
C VAL A 316 17.39 -11.14 9.75
N LEU A 317 17.65 -10.02 9.09
CA LEU A 317 18.79 -9.89 8.18
C LEU A 317 20.12 -10.13 8.90
N TYR A 318 20.26 -9.64 10.13
CA TYR A 318 21.44 -9.87 10.95
C TYR A 318 21.65 -11.36 11.25
N VAL A 319 20.61 -12.06 11.71
CA VAL A 319 20.68 -13.50 12.03
C VAL A 319 20.96 -14.34 10.78
N VAL A 320 20.34 -14.03 9.65
CA VAL A 320 20.59 -14.71 8.37
C VAL A 320 22.05 -14.52 7.94
N ARG A 321 22.54 -13.28 7.94
CA ARG A 321 23.94 -12.99 7.58
C ARG A 321 24.93 -13.71 8.48
N GLN A 322 24.67 -13.75 9.79
CA GLN A 322 25.49 -14.49 10.74
C GLN A 322 25.49 -15.99 10.45
N SER A 323 24.36 -16.54 9.99
CA SER A 323 24.21 -17.98 9.72
C SER A 323 24.83 -18.43 8.39
N LEU A 324 24.94 -17.55 7.39
CA LEU A 324 25.50 -17.86 6.07
C LEU A 324 27.03 -17.72 5.98
N LEU A 325 27.65 -16.94 6.87
CA LEU A 325 29.10 -16.69 6.86
C LEU A 325 29.96 -17.96 6.99
N PRO A 326 29.66 -18.92 7.89
CA PRO A 326 30.47 -20.12 8.05
C PRO A 326 30.47 -21.03 6.82
N LEU A 327 29.35 -21.07 6.08
CA LEU A 327 29.23 -21.88 4.86
C LEU A 327 30.23 -21.43 3.80
N ARG A 328 30.44 -20.11 3.67
CA ARG A 328 31.45 -19.58 2.73
C ARG A 328 32.86 -20.01 3.10
N LEU A 329 33.22 -19.96 4.40
CA LEU A 329 34.55 -20.38 4.88
C LEU A 329 34.82 -21.87 4.58
N ILE A 330 33.79 -22.71 4.74
CA ILE A 330 33.89 -24.15 4.45
C ILE A 330 34.05 -24.38 2.95
N THR A 331 33.26 -23.70 2.11
CA THR A 331 33.38 -23.78 0.65
C THR A 331 34.78 -23.38 0.18
N ASP A 332 35.31 -22.27 0.68
CA ASP A 332 36.65 -21.79 0.32
C ASP A 332 37.73 -22.80 0.74
N ALA A 333 37.63 -23.38 1.95
CA ALA A 333 38.57 -24.38 2.42
C ALA A 333 38.48 -25.72 1.65
N LEU A 334 37.28 -26.09 1.17
CA LEU A 334 37.10 -27.27 0.31
C LEU A 334 37.77 -27.10 -1.06
N VAL A 335 37.74 -25.89 -1.63
CA VAL A 335 38.43 -25.59 -2.90
C VAL A 335 39.94 -25.78 -2.73
N GLU A 336 40.51 -25.34 -1.62
CA GLU A 336 41.95 -25.51 -1.37
C GLU A 336 42.35 -26.97 -1.15
N ILE A 337 41.52 -27.77 -0.47
CA ILE A 337 41.75 -29.22 -0.36
C ILE A 337 41.71 -29.88 -1.75
N LYS A 338 40.81 -29.46 -2.64
CA LYS A 338 40.76 -29.95 -4.02
C LYS A 338 42.06 -29.64 -4.78
N GLU A 339 42.71 -28.52 -4.48
CA GLU A 339 44.00 -28.12 -5.07
C GLU A 339 45.21 -28.81 -4.42
N GLY A 340 45.01 -29.69 -3.43
CA GLY A 340 46.07 -30.47 -2.79
C GLY A 340 46.65 -29.84 -1.52
N ALA A 341 46.07 -28.75 -1.00
CA ALA A 341 46.50 -28.12 0.25
C ALA A 341 45.86 -28.81 1.47
N TYR A 342 46.34 -30.02 1.81
CA TYR A 342 45.82 -30.81 2.92
C TYR A 342 46.25 -30.29 4.30
N GLY A 343 45.41 -30.49 5.33
CA GLY A 343 45.68 -30.09 6.72
C GLY A 343 45.36 -28.64 7.04
N LYS A 344 44.71 -27.89 6.13
CA LYS A 344 44.17 -26.57 6.44
C LYS A 344 43.02 -26.69 7.43
N LYS A 345 43.02 -25.82 8.44
CA LYS A 345 41.97 -25.75 9.47
C LYS A 345 41.17 -24.47 9.37
N ILE A 346 39.86 -24.60 9.46
CA ILE A 346 38.95 -23.46 9.60
C ILE A 346 38.85 -23.13 11.08
N LYS A 347 39.15 -21.87 11.43
CA LYS A 347 39.00 -21.35 12.79
C LYS A 347 37.58 -20.81 12.96
N TYR A 348 36.72 -21.61 13.60
CA TYR A 348 35.36 -21.22 13.93
C TYR A 348 34.95 -21.91 15.24
N GLU A 349 34.80 -21.12 16.30
CA GLU A 349 34.67 -21.60 17.69
C GLU A 349 33.26 -21.45 18.26
N LYS A 350 32.23 -21.27 17.40
CA LYS A 350 30.85 -21.20 17.88
C LYS A 350 30.27 -22.59 18.07
N ASN A 351 29.58 -22.79 19.20
CA ASN A 351 28.84 -24.02 19.52
C ASN A 351 27.46 -24.03 18.82
N ASP A 352 27.45 -24.02 17.49
CA ASP A 352 26.26 -24.18 16.64
C ASP A 352 26.50 -25.27 15.58
N GLU A 353 25.51 -25.55 14.72
CA GLU A 353 25.66 -26.61 13.71
C GLU A 353 26.75 -26.29 12.67
N ALA A 354 27.05 -25.00 12.45
CA ALA A 354 28.17 -24.63 11.62
C ALA A 354 29.51 -24.98 12.29
N GLY A 355 29.59 -24.86 13.63
CA GLY A 355 30.75 -25.30 14.40
C GLY A 355 30.96 -26.81 14.38
N GLU A 356 29.88 -27.58 14.47
CA GLU A 356 29.93 -29.04 14.30
C GLU A 356 30.41 -29.42 12.89
N LEU A 357 29.95 -28.72 11.85
CA LEU A 357 30.40 -28.93 10.48
C LEU A 357 31.87 -28.55 10.29
N VAL A 358 32.33 -27.44 10.87
CA VAL A 358 33.75 -27.03 10.85
C VAL A 358 34.61 -28.04 11.61
N HIS A 359 34.16 -28.54 12.76
CA HIS A 359 34.89 -29.57 13.50
C HIS A 359 35.06 -30.83 12.64
N THR A 360 33.97 -31.30 12.03
CA THR A 360 33.97 -32.46 11.13
C THR A 360 34.91 -32.24 9.93
N PHE A 361 34.87 -31.05 9.33
CA PHE A 361 35.78 -30.66 8.24
C PHE A 361 37.25 -30.70 8.68
N ASN A 362 37.58 -30.15 9.85
CA ASN A 362 38.95 -30.12 10.36
C ASN A 362 39.48 -31.54 10.61
N VAL A 363 38.66 -32.42 11.17
CA VAL A 363 39.01 -33.85 11.36
C VAL A 363 39.25 -34.55 10.02
N MET A 364 38.40 -34.30 9.02
CA MET A 364 38.57 -34.84 7.67
C MET A 364 39.88 -34.32 7.03
N SER A 365 40.18 -33.03 7.15
CA SER A 365 41.40 -32.39 6.62
C SER A 365 42.68 -32.99 7.22
N ASP A 366 42.69 -33.21 8.54
CA ASP A 366 43.80 -33.88 9.24
C ASP A 366 43.95 -35.33 8.78
N THR A 367 42.83 -36.07 8.69
CA THR A 367 42.85 -37.48 8.25
C THR A 367 43.40 -37.63 6.84
N ILE A 368 43.02 -36.74 5.92
CA ILE A 368 43.52 -36.75 4.53
C ILE A 368 45.03 -36.46 4.52
N LYS A 369 45.49 -35.46 5.29
CA LYS A 369 46.92 -35.13 5.38
C LYS A 369 47.74 -36.30 5.91
N GLU A 370 47.30 -36.94 6.99
CA GLU A 370 48.00 -38.11 7.55
C GLU A 370 48.10 -39.26 6.55
N LYS A 371 47.04 -39.51 5.77
CA LYS A 371 47.03 -40.54 4.72
C LYS A 371 47.98 -40.20 3.57
N ASP A 372 48.05 -38.94 3.15
CA ASP A 372 48.99 -38.48 2.12
C ASP A 372 50.45 -38.62 2.60
N GLU A 373 50.77 -38.18 3.82
CA GLU A 373 52.11 -38.33 4.40
C GLU A 373 52.52 -39.79 4.56
N GLN A 374 51.60 -40.67 4.96
CA GLN A 374 51.86 -42.10 5.09
C GLN A 374 52.12 -42.76 3.73
N THR A 375 51.36 -42.38 2.71
CA THR A 375 51.57 -42.87 1.33
C THR A 375 52.95 -42.47 0.83
N LYS A 376 53.31 -41.18 0.95
CA LYS A 376 54.63 -40.66 0.56
C LYS A 376 55.78 -41.36 1.27
N LYS A 377 55.67 -41.61 2.57
CA LYS A 377 56.68 -42.37 3.32
C LYS A 377 56.81 -43.80 2.84
N THR A 378 55.69 -44.44 2.48
CA THR A 378 55.68 -45.81 1.96
C THR A 378 56.35 -45.87 0.60
N ASP A 379 56.09 -44.90 -0.27
CA ASP A 379 56.72 -44.80 -1.59
C ASP A 379 58.24 -44.61 -1.47
N ILE A 380 58.69 -43.68 -0.62
CA ILE A 380 60.13 -43.47 -0.37
C ILE A 380 60.80 -44.73 0.19
N ALA A 381 60.17 -45.39 1.17
CA ALA A 381 60.73 -46.61 1.75
C ALA A 381 60.81 -47.77 0.73
N LYS A 382 59.82 -47.86 -0.17
CA LYS A 382 59.84 -48.82 -1.28
C LYS A 382 61.02 -48.55 -2.22
N ASP A 383 61.25 -47.28 -2.57
CA ASP A 383 62.36 -46.87 -3.44
C ASP A 383 63.73 -47.18 -2.81
N GLU A 384 63.91 -46.83 -1.52
CA GLU A 384 65.14 -47.10 -0.77
C GLU A 384 65.41 -48.60 -0.64
N PHE A 385 64.39 -49.39 -0.34
CA PHE A 385 64.50 -50.84 -0.21
C PHE A 385 64.97 -51.50 -1.51
N LEU A 386 64.41 -51.10 -2.65
CA LEU A 386 64.77 -51.65 -3.95
C LEU A 386 66.21 -51.29 -4.33
N ALA A 387 66.63 -50.04 -4.12
CA ALA A 387 68.00 -49.62 -4.38
C ALA A 387 69.02 -50.40 -3.52
N MET A 388 68.70 -50.61 -2.24
CA MET A 388 69.54 -51.38 -1.32
C MET A 388 69.68 -52.84 -1.75
N ILE A 389 68.57 -53.53 -2.05
CA ILE A 389 68.60 -54.95 -2.45
C ILE A 389 69.43 -55.15 -3.72
N THR A 390 69.34 -54.26 -4.70
CA THR A 390 70.16 -54.36 -5.90
C THR A 390 71.66 -54.30 -5.59
N HIS A 391 72.09 -53.42 -4.69
CA HIS A 391 73.49 -53.31 -4.29
C HIS A 391 73.99 -54.57 -3.57
N GLU A 392 73.19 -55.06 -2.61
CA GLU A 392 73.53 -56.24 -1.81
C GLU A 392 73.55 -57.53 -2.62
N LEU A 393 72.75 -57.64 -3.69
CA LEU A 393 72.79 -58.79 -4.59
C LEU A 393 73.94 -58.72 -5.62
N LYS A 394 74.33 -57.51 -6.06
CA LYS A 394 75.46 -57.33 -7.01
C LYS A 394 76.80 -57.71 -6.38
N THR A 395 77.02 -57.32 -5.13
CA THR A 395 78.28 -57.51 -4.39
C THR A 395 78.75 -58.97 -4.33
N PRO A 396 77.91 -59.98 -4.01
CA PRO A 396 78.32 -61.39 -4.01
C PRO A 396 78.38 -62.03 -5.42
N LEU A 397 77.61 -61.52 -6.39
CA LEU A 397 77.58 -62.09 -7.74
C LEU A 397 78.84 -61.79 -8.55
N VAL A 398 79.42 -60.61 -8.39
CA VAL A 398 80.65 -60.22 -9.11
C VAL A 398 81.85 -61.14 -8.76
N PRO A 399 82.11 -61.48 -7.49
CA PRO A 399 83.11 -62.50 -7.13
C PRO A 399 82.78 -63.89 -7.65
N ILE A 400 81.50 -64.32 -7.65
CA ILE A 400 81.10 -65.63 -8.19
C ILE A 400 81.45 -65.72 -9.68
N GLN A 401 81.16 -64.66 -10.45
CA GLN A 401 81.59 -64.54 -11.84
C GLN A 401 83.12 -64.57 -11.96
N GLY A 402 83.82 -63.71 -11.22
CA GLY A 402 85.28 -63.60 -11.29
C GLY A 402 86.01 -64.89 -10.92
N TYR A 403 85.58 -65.59 -9.88
CA TYR A 403 86.16 -66.90 -9.52
C TYR A 403 85.82 -67.97 -10.56
N SER A 404 84.61 -67.94 -11.13
CA SER A 404 84.25 -68.86 -12.21
C SER A 404 85.13 -68.64 -13.45
N ASP A 405 85.42 -67.38 -13.81
CA ASP A 405 86.34 -67.01 -14.89
C ASP A 405 87.77 -67.48 -14.62
N ILE A 406 88.29 -67.23 -13.41
CA ILE A 406 89.63 -67.66 -13.02
C ILE A 406 89.75 -69.19 -13.09
N LEU A 407 88.74 -69.92 -12.60
CA LEU A 407 88.73 -71.38 -12.66
C LEU A 407 88.67 -71.88 -14.11
N LEU A 408 87.79 -71.32 -14.95
CA LEU A 408 87.68 -71.69 -16.37
C LEU A 408 88.94 -71.40 -17.18
N SER A 409 89.70 -70.38 -16.80
CA SER A 409 91.00 -70.04 -17.41
C SER A 409 92.14 -71.00 -17.03
N GLU A 410 91.86 -72.00 -16.18
CA GLU A 410 92.82 -72.99 -15.66
C GLU A 410 94.04 -72.39 -14.92
N HIS A 411 94.01 -71.11 -14.55
CA HIS A 411 95.10 -70.43 -13.82
C HIS A 411 95.34 -71.03 -12.42
N LEU A 412 94.35 -71.70 -11.83
CA LEU A 412 94.43 -72.35 -10.52
C LEU A 412 94.63 -73.88 -10.61
N GLY A 413 94.73 -74.44 -11.82
CA GLY A 413 94.90 -75.88 -12.07
C GLY A 413 94.08 -76.39 -13.25
N LYS A 414 94.44 -77.57 -13.78
CA LYS A 414 93.71 -78.22 -14.87
C LYS A 414 92.35 -78.72 -14.39
N LEU A 415 91.30 -78.42 -15.15
CA LEU A 415 89.95 -78.89 -14.88
C LEU A 415 89.62 -80.08 -15.79
N ASN A 416 88.90 -81.07 -15.26
CA ASN A 416 88.28 -82.08 -16.12
C ASN A 416 87.03 -81.52 -16.82
N GLU A 417 86.59 -82.17 -17.90
CA GLU A 417 85.46 -81.69 -18.71
C GLU A 417 84.16 -81.51 -17.91
N LYS A 418 83.88 -82.41 -16.96
CA LYS A 418 82.69 -82.29 -16.08
C LYS A 418 82.79 -81.07 -15.15
N GLN A 419 83.98 -80.75 -14.64
CA GLN A 419 84.19 -79.56 -13.80
C GLN A 419 84.02 -78.28 -14.62
N LYS A 420 84.57 -78.23 -15.84
CA LYS A 420 84.38 -77.09 -16.76
C LYS A 420 82.91 -76.85 -17.08
N GLU A 421 82.16 -77.92 -17.38
CA GLU A 421 80.72 -77.84 -17.62
C GLU A 421 79.98 -77.24 -16.42
N ARG A 422 80.26 -77.71 -15.20
CA ARG A 422 79.60 -77.20 -13.99
C ARG A 422 79.95 -75.75 -13.67
N ILE A 423 81.21 -75.35 -13.85
CA ILE A 423 81.64 -73.96 -13.61
C ILE A 423 81.02 -73.02 -14.66
N ASN A 424 80.90 -73.44 -15.92
CA ASN A 424 80.16 -72.68 -16.94
C ASN A 424 78.69 -72.48 -16.52
N ILE A 425 78.01 -73.52 -16.01
CA ILE A 425 76.63 -73.37 -15.52
C ILE A 425 76.54 -72.37 -14.38
N ILE A 426 77.48 -72.37 -13.42
CA ILE A 426 77.52 -71.40 -12.31
C ILE A 426 77.73 -69.99 -12.85
N LYS A 427 78.67 -69.80 -13.78
CA LYS A 427 78.94 -68.53 -14.43
C LYS A 427 77.69 -68.02 -15.16
N ASP A 428 77.12 -68.80 -16.06
CA ASP A 428 75.93 -68.44 -16.84
C ASP A 428 74.75 -68.10 -15.93
N SER A 429 74.56 -68.85 -14.83
CA SER A 429 73.50 -68.57 -13.86
C SER A 429 73.72 -67.25 -13.12
N SER A 430 74.97 -66.93 -12.77
CA SER A 430 75.31 -65.67 -12.11
C SER A 430 75.19 -64.46 -13.04
N GLU A 431 75.55 -64.59 -14.32
CA GLU A 431 75.35 -63.58 -15.36
C GLU A 431 73.87 -63.31 -15.62
N ASN A 432 73.06 -64.38 -15.72
CA ASN A 432 71.62 -64.24 -15.89
C ASN A 432 70.96 -63.53 -14.69
N LEU A 433 71.34 -63.89 -13.46
CA LEU A 433 70.79 -63.23 -12.27
C LEU A 433 71.18 -61.75 -12.18
N LEU A 434 72.43 -61.41 -12.52
CA LEU A 434 72.88 -60.02 -12.56
C LEU A 434 72.13 -59.21 -13.62
N SER A 435 71.88 -59.79 -14.80
CA SER A 435 71.07 -59.18 -15.85
C SER A 435 69.65 -58.89 -15.36
N LEU A 436 68.99 -59.88 -14.75
CA LEU A 436 67.62 -59.72 -14.23
C LEU A 436 67.51 -58.63 -13.17
N ILE A 437 68.48 -58.54 -12.26
CA ILE A 437 68.52 -57.50 -11.23
C ILE A 437 68.73 -56.13 -11.87
N SER A 438 69.61 -56.03 -12.88
CA SER A 438 69.85 -54.79 -13.60
C SER A 438 68.61 -54.32 -14.37
N ASP A 439 67.91 -55.24 -15.03
CA ASP A 439 66.69 -54.94 -15.79
C ASP A 439 65.55 -54.48 -14.86
N LEU A 440 65.40 -55.12 -13.69
CA LEU A 440 64.43 -54.69 -12.66
C LEU A 440 64.72 -53.27 -12.16
N LEU A 441 66.00 -52.95 -11.89
CA LEU A 441 66.39 -51.62 -11.44
C LEU A 441 66.16 -50.56 -12.53
N ASP A 442 66.49 -50.86 -13.77
CA ASP A 442 66.29 -49.94 -14.89
C ASP A 442 64.80 -49.68 -15.14
N ALA A 443 63.94 -50.69 -14.99
CA ALA A 443 62.48 -50.52 -15.03
C ALA A 443 61.96 -49.60 -13.92
N GLN A 444 62.46 -49.75 -12.69
CA GLN A 444 62.09 -48.87 -11.56
C GLN A 444 62.60 -47.43 -11.75
N LYS A 445 63.83 -47.25 -12.22
CA LYS A 445 64.35 -45.92 -12.56
C LYS A 445 63.51 -45.25 -13.65
N LEU A 446 62.96 -46.02 -14.58
CA LEU A 446 62.06 -45.51 -15.61
C LEU A 446 60.70 -45.11 -15.04
N GLU A 447 60.08 -45.93 -14.18
CA GLU A 447 58.84 -45.57 -13.47
C GLU A 447 58.98 -44.30 -12.63
N LEU A 448 60.16 -44.12 -12.00
CA LEU A 448 60.47 -42.96 -11.17
C LEU A 448 60.96 -41.73 -11.97
N GLY A 449 61.07 -41.84 -13.31
CA GLY A 449 61.60 -40.77 -14.17
C GLY A 449 63.07 -40.41 -13.93
N GLN A 450 63.84 -41.30 -13.28
CA GLN A 450 65.24 -41.12 -12.90
C GLN A 450 66.23 -41.64 -13.96
N LEU A 451 65.74 -42.28 -15.03
CA LEU A 451 66.58 -42.74 -16.13
C LEU A 451 67.12 -41.53 -16.93
N ARG A 452 68.41 -41.22 -16.76
CA ARG A 452 69.09 -40.18 -17.52
C ARG A 452 69.58 -40.74 -18.86
N MET A 453 69.03 -40.23 -19.95
CA MET A 453 69.49 -40.52 -21.31
C MET A 453 70.71 -39.65 -21.64
N GLN A 454 71.74 -40.23 -22.24
CA GLN A 454 72.91 -39.51 -22.75
C GLN A 454 72.79 -39.40 -24.27
N THR A 455 71.95 -38.48 -24.75
CA THR A 455 71.76 -38.29 -26.19
C THR A 455 72.92 -37.52 -26.82
N GLY A 456 73.30 -37.91 -28.03
CA GLY A 456 74.28 -37.23 -28.85
C GLY A 456 74.11 -37.55 -30.34
N ASN A 457 74.69 -36.73 -31.20
CA ASN A 457 74.70 -37.01 -32.64
C ASN A 457 75.76 -38.06 -32.94
N SER A 458 75.32 -39.28 -33.24
CA SER A 458 76.20 -40.38 -33.61
C SER A 458 75.64 -41.13 -34.82
N ASN A 459 76.51 -41.94 -35.44
CA ASN A 459 76.13 -42.73 -36.60
C ASN A 459 75.31 -43.95 -36.16
N MET A 460 74.05 -44.03 -36.60
CA MET A 460 73.17 -45.16 -36.29
C MET A 460 73.71 -46.46 -36.87
N LYS A 461 74.37 -46.41 -38.03
CA LYS A 461 74.98 -47.58 -38.66
C LYS A 461 76.07 -48.17 -37.79
N GLU A 462 76.94 -47.34 -37.22
CA GLU A 462 78.00 -47.80 -36.31
C GLU A 462 77.41 -48.43 -35.06
N THR A 463 76.41 -47.79 -34.43
CA THR A 463 75.74 -48.27 -33.22
C THR A 463 75.10 -49.66 -33.42
N ILE A 464 74.33 -49.84 -34.50
CA ILE A 464 73.70 -51.13 -34.82
C ILE A 464 74.75 -52.16 -35.23
N THR A 465 75.77 -51.78 -36.00
CA THR A 465 76.85 -52.69 -36.40
C THR A 465 77.61 -53.22 -35.19
N ASP A 466 77.87 -52.37 -34.20
CA ASP A 466 78.53 -52.75 -32.96
C ASP A 466 77.65 -53.66 -32.09
N ALA A 467 76.33 -53.49 -32.12
CA ALA A 467 75.40 -54.45 -31.50
C ALA A 467 75.45 -55.83 -32.18
N ILE A 468 75.48 -55.86 -33.51
CA ILE A 468 75.53 -57.10 -34.31
C ILE A 468 76.86 -57.85 -34.10
N LYS A 469 77.99 -57.14 -34.07
CA LYS A 469 79.34 -57.73 -33.89
C LYS A 469 79.43 -58.65 -32.68
N LEU A 470 78.72 -58.32 -31.59
CA LEU A 470 78.69 -59.12 -30.36
C LEU A 470 78.16 -60.54 -30.58
N PHE A 471 77.27 -60.74 -31.55
CA PHE A 471 76.60 -62.02 -31.79
C PHE A 471 77.15 -62.80 -32.99
N LEU A 472 78.06 -62.23 -33.79
CA LEU A 472 78.66 -62.93 -34.93
C LEU A 472 79.27 -64.30 -34.56
N PRO A 473 80.03 -64.46 -33.45
CA PRO A 473 80.59 -65.76 -33.08
C PRO A 473 79.51 -66.80 -32.74
N GLN A 474 78.44 -66.37 -32.05
CA GLN A 474 77.33 -67.24 -31.67
C GLN A 474 76.49 -67.63 -32.89
N ALA A 475 76.20 -66.68 -33.78
CA ALA A 475 75.49 -66.91 -35.03
C ALA A 475 76.26 -67.89 -35.93
N GLN A 476 77.57 -67.73 -36.07
CA GLN A 476 78.44 -68.66 -36.81
C GLN A 476 78.41 -70.07 -36.20
N LYS A 477 78.52 -70.19 -34.87
CA LYS A 477 78.44 -71.47 -34.16
C LYS A 477 77.10 -72.17 -34.42
N ASN A 478 76.01 -71.41 -34.46
CA ASN A 478 74.65 -71.92 -34.68
C ASN A 478 74.26 -72.00 -36.16
N LYS A 479 75.17 -71.68 -37.09
CA LYS A 479 74.93 -71.60 -38.55
C LYS A 479 73.76 -70.68 -38.94
N ILE A 480 73.57 -69.61 -38.19
CA ILE A 480 72.56 -68.58 -38.44
C ILE A 480 73.23 -67.42 -39.20
N GLU A 481 72.61 -66.98 -40.29
CA GLU A 481 73.04 -65.81 -41.04
C GLU A 481 72.39 -64.54 -40.47
N ILE A 482 73.20 -63.52 -40.15
CA ILE A 482 72.70 -62.20 -39.76
C ILE A 482 72.91 -61.26 -40.95
N ILE A 483 71.81 -60.82 -41.55
CA ILE A 483 71.80 -59.87 -42.67
C ILE A 483 71.42 -58.50 -42.12
N SER A 484 72.25 -57.50 -42.38
CA SER A 484 71.97 -56.11 -42.01
C SER A 484 72.11 -55.19 -43.21
N ASP A 485 71.00 -54.55 -43.60
CA ASP A 485 70.99 -53.47 -44.58
C ASP A 485 70.70 -52.16 -43.86
N ILE A 486 71.76 -51.43 -43.50
CA ILE A 486 71.68 -50.23 -42.67
C ILE A 486 72.27 -49.05 -43.43
N GLN A 487 71.46 -48.02 -43.61
CA GLN A 487 71.89 -46.75 -44.20
C GLN A 487 72.80 -45.98 -43.24
N ASP A 488 73.77 -45.28 -43.82
CA ASP A 488 74.68 -44.42 -43.09
C ASP A 488 73.97 -43.10 -42.75
N ILE A 489 73.51 -42.97 -41.50
CA ILE A 489 72.72 -41.82 -41.04
C ILE A 489 73.18 -41.39 -39.65
N ILE A 490 73.42 -40.07 -39.51
CA ILE A 490 73.76 -39.44 -38.23
C ILE A 490 72.48 -38.84 -37.66
N ILE A 491 72.05 -39.33 -36.49
CA ILE A 491 70.88 -38.83 -35.78
C ILE A 491 71.18 -38.67 -34.29
N GLU A 492 70.43 -37.79 -33.63
CA GLU A 492 70.50 -37.66 -32.18
C GLU A 492 69.87 -38.87 -31.49
N HIS A 493 70.67 -39.64 -30.75
CA HIS A 493 70.19 -40.74 -29.92
C HIS A 493 71.20 -41.03 -28.80
N ASP A 494 70.80 -41.86 -27.84
CA ASP A 494 71.71 -42.46 -26.87
C ASP A 494 72.25 -43.79 -27.46
N PRO A 495 73.54 -43.85 -27.85
CA PRO A 495 74.09 -45.02 -28.54
C PRO A 495 74.05 -46.28 -27.67
N ASP A 496 74.28 -46.15 -26.36
CA ASP A 496 74.31 -47.28 -25.43
C ASP A 496 72.91 -47.87 -25.23
N ARG A 497 71.90 -47.00 -25.11
CA ARG A 497 70.50 -47.44 -24.96
C ARG A 497 69.94 -48.06 -26.24
N ILE A 498 70.22 -47.47 -27.40
CA ILE A 498 69.83 -48.07 -28.67
C ILE A 498 70.55 -49.41 -28.89
N LYS A 499 71.86 -49.47 -28.61
CA LYS A 499 72.61 -50.72 -28.64
C LYS A 499 72.00 -51.77 -27.72
N GLN A 500 71.63 -51.41 -26.49
CA GLN A 500 70.95 -52.31 -25.55
C GLN A 500 69.63 -52.85 -26.11
N VAL A 501 68.78 -51.99 -26.70
CA VAL A 501 67.52 -52.41 -27.35
C VAL A 501 67.80 -53.40 -28.48
N ILE A 502 68.73 -53.07 -29.38
CA ILE A 502 69.08 -53.92 -30.52
C ILE A 502 69.70 -55.24 -30.06
N THR A 503 70.60 -55.22 -29.07
CA THR A 503 71.20 -56.41 -28.45
C THR A 503 70.13 -57.33 -27.85
N ASN A 504 69.14 -56.76 -27.16
CA ASN A 504 68.03 -57.53 -26.58
C ASN A 504 67.14 -58.16 -27.67
N LEU A 505 66.83 -57.40 -28.73
CA LEU A 505 66.06 -57.92 -29.86
C LEU A 505 66.80 -59.05 -30.59
N ILE A 506 68.09 -58.86 -30.91
CA ILE A 506 68.91 -59.88 -31.58
C ILE A 506 69.02 -61.14 -30.70
N LYS A 507 69.28 -60.99 -29.39
CA LYS A 507 69.33 -62.11 -28.44
C LYS A 507 68.02 -62.89 -28.43
N ASN A 508 66.87 -62.19 -28.36
CA ASN A 508 65.55 -62.82 -28.41
C ASN A 508 65.31 -63.56 -29.73
N SER A 509 65.69 -62.97 -30.87
CA SER A 509 65.57 -63.60 -32.19
C SER A 509 66.43 -64.86 -32.33
N LEU A 510 67.69 -64.82 -31.86
CA LEU A 510 68.59 -65.98 -31.92
C LEU A 510 68.06 -67.14 -31.08
N ASN A 511 67.54 -66.86 -29.87
CA ASN A 511 66.92 -67.87 -29.01
C ASN A 511 65.67 -68.48 -29.66
N ALA A 512 64.83 -67.67 -30.31
CA ALA A 512 63.62 -68.17 -30.97
C ALA A 512 63.94 -69.13 -32.13
N ILE A 513 64.98 -68.85 -32.91
CA ILE A 513 65.41 -69.69 -34.04
C ILE A 513 66.02 -71.03 -33.57
N THR A 514 66.62 -71.08 -32.38
CA THR A 514 67.23 -72.31 -31.84
C THR A 514 66.22 -73.30 -31.23
N HIS A 515 64.96 -72.90 -31.10
CA HIS A 515 63.86 -73.73 -30.56
C HIS A 515 62.88 -74.26 -31.62
N GLN A 516 63.19 -74.09 -32.91
CA GLN A 516 62.60 -74.83 -34.04
C GLN A 516 63.58 -75.88 -34.53
#